data_AF-A0A8K0U4N9-F1
#
_entry.id   AF-A0A8K0U4N9-F1
#
_cell.length_a   1.000
_cell.length_b   1.000
_cell.length_c   1.000
_cell.angle_alpha   90.00
_cell.angle_beta   90.00
_cell.angle_gamma   90.00
#
_symmetry.space_group_name_H-M   'P 1'
#
loop_
_entity.id
_entity.type
_entity.pdbx_description
1 polymer ?
#
loop_
_entity_poly.entity_id
_entity_poly.type
_entity_poly.pdbx_seq_one_letter_code
_entity_poly.pdbx_strand_id
1 'polypeptide(L)' 'DNSTPFVAALYWLATKYHIHYIQILAYNFKMNGIIEHLYHIIHDSLVKACEDNLTQWPTLASHIFWADHIIT' A
#
# COMPACT_ATOMS: atom_id res chain seq x y z
N ASP A 1 2.50 -7.43 5.86
CA ASP A 1 2.75 -7.39 7.31
C ASP A 1 1.82 -8.39 8.01
N ASN A 2 2.24 -8.95 9.14
CA ASN A 2 1.48 -9.92 9.95
C ASN A 2 1.12 -9.36 11.33
N SER A 3 1.07 -8.04 11.50
CA SER A 3 0.69 -7.45 12.78
C SER A 3 -0.74 -7.86 13.16
N THR A 4 -0.95 -8.01 14.48
CA THR A 4 -2.20 -8.48 15.10
C THR A 4 -3.49 -7.88 14.53
N PRO A 5 -3.61 -6.55 14.27
CA PRO A 5 -4.84 -6.00 13.72
C PRO A 5 -5.17 -6.51 12.31
N PHE A 6 -4.16 -6.71 11.44
CA PHE A 6 -4.41 -7.25 10.10
C PHE A 6 -4.83 -8.71 10.16
N VAL A 7 -4.17 -9.52 10.99
CA VAL A 7 -4.54 -10.94 11.13
C VAL A 7 -6.00 -11.09 11.61
N ALA A 8 -6.43 -10.27 12.57
CA ALA A 8 -7.80 -10.28 13.06
C ALA A 8 -8.81 -9.87 11.96
N ALA A 9 -8.53 -8.80 11.21
CA ALA A 9 -9.38 -8.35 10.10
C ALA A 9 -9.48 -9.40 8.98
N LEU A 10 -8.35 -10.03 8.63
CA LEU A 10 -8.30 -11.07 7.61
C LEU A 10 -9.08 -12.32 8.03
N TYR A 11 -9.04 -12.70 9.31
CA TYR A 11 -9.85 -13.80 9.83
C TYR A 11 -11.36 -13.51 9.72
N TRP A 12 -11.76 -12.27 10.03
CA TRP A 12 -13.15 -11.83 9.86
C TRP A 12 -13.59 -11.85 8.39
N LEU A 13 -12.74 -11.36 7.48
CA LEU A 13 -13.00 -11.38 6.03
C LEU A 13 -13.11 -12.80 5.48
N ALA A 14 -12.23 -13.71 5.91
CA ALA A 14 -12.29 -15.12 5.52
C ALA A 14 -13.58 -15.78 6.00
N THR A 15 -14.02 -15.48 7.22
CA THR A 15 -15.24 -16.05 7.80
C THR A 15 -16.50 -15.52 7.11
N LYS A 16 -16.56 -14.22 6.82
CA LYS A 16 -17.76 -13.56 6.32
C LYS A 16 -17.91 -13.64 4.79
N TYR A 17 -16.80 -13.56 4.07
CA TYR A 17 -16.77 -13.41 2.62
C TYR A 17 -15.98 -14.52 1.90
N HIS A 18 -15.43 -15.49 2.63
CA HIS A 18 -14.57 -16.54 2.07
C HIS A 18 -13.34 -16.01 1.33
N ILE A 19 -12.89 -14.80 1.69
CA ILE A 19 -11.66 -14.21 1.18
C ILE A 19 -10.51 -14.74 2.04
N HIS A 20 -9.86 -15.80 1.55
CA HIS A 20 -8.71 -16.39 2.22
C HIS A 20 -7.45 -15.58 1.93
N TYR A 21 -6.68 -15.27 2.98
CA TYR A 21 -5.40 -14.59 2.82
C TYR A 21 -4.25 -15.59 2.70
N ILE A 22 -3.22 -15.21 1.95
CA ILE A 22 -1.95 -15.92 1.94
C ILE A 22 -1.11 -15.31 3.05
N GLN A 23 -0.75 -16.12 4.05
CA GLN A 23 0.17 -15.68 5.09
C GLN A 23 1.52 -15.37 4.43
N ILE A 24 1.89 -14.10 4.42
CA ILE A 24 3.20 -13.67 3.95
C ILE A 24 4.20 -14.22 4.98
N LEU A 25 5.11 -15.09 4.55
CA LEU A 25 6.19 -15.55 5.43
C LEU A 25 6.91 -14.33 5.99
N ALA A 26 7.15 -14.32 7.31
CA ALA A 26 7.96 -13.28 7.93
C ALA A 26 9.29 -13.22 7.17
N TYR A 27 9.63 -12.05 6.63
CA TYR A 27 10.83 -11.81 5.80
C TYR A 27 10.84 -12.38 4.36
N ASN A 28 9.73 -12.37 3.62
CA ASN A 28 9.79 -12.58 2.16
C ASN A 28 10.24 -11.31 1.41
N PHE A 29 11.54 -11.01 1.47
CA PHE A 29 12.19 -9.83 0.89
C PHE A 29 11.86 -9.59 -0.60
N LYS A 30 11.58 -10.64 -1.37
CA LYS A 30 11.27 -10.50 -2.81
C LYS A 30 9.87 -9.95 -3.07
N MET A 31 8.86 -10.42 -2.32
CA MET A 31 7.50 -9.86 -2.43
C MET A 31 7.40 -8.52 -1.72
N ASN A 32 8.04 -8.39 -0.56
CA ASN A 32 8.13 -7.12 0.14
C ASN A 32 8.84 -6.07 -0.72
N GLY A 33 9.93 -6.41 -1.40
CA GLY A 33 10.70 -5.47 -2.21
C GLY A 33 9.90 -4.80 -3.35
N ILE A 34 8.98 -5.52 -4.00
CA ILE A 34 8.12 -4.92 -5.05
C ILE A 34 7.15 -3.91 -4.42
N ILE A 35 6.50 -4.30 -3.32
CA ILE A 35 5.55 -3.42 -2.62
C ILE A 35 6.27 -2.24 -1.98
N GLU A 36 7.43 -2.46 -1.38
CA GLU A 36 8.26 -1.43 -0.75
C GLU A 36 8.80 -0.44 -1.78
N HIS A 37 9.21 -0.92 -2.97
CA HIS A 37 9.65 -0.06 -4.06
C HIS A 37 8.51 0.81 -4.58
N LEU A 38 7.34 0.21 -4.85
CA LEU A 38 6.15 0.94 -5.28
C LEU A 38 5.70 1.96 -4.23
N TYR A 39 5.72 1.56 -2.95
CA TYR A 39 5.43 2.45 -1.84
C TYR A 39 6.38 3.65 -1.84
N HIS A 40 7.68 3.44 -2.04
CA HIS A 40 8.66 4.53 -2.09
C HIS A 40 8.40 5.48 -3.27
N ILE A 41 8.11 4.94 -4.46
CA ILE A 41 7.82 5.75 -5.66
C ILE A 41 6.59 6.63 -5.44
N ILE A 42 5.50 6.03 -4.94
CA ILE A 42 4.24 6.74 -4.70
C ILE A 42 4.43 7.78 -3.60
N HIS A 43 5.12 7.43 -2.51
CA HIS A 43 5.40 8.35 -1.42
C HIS A 43 6.25 9.55 -1.88
N ASP A 44 7.35 9.30 -2.59
CA ASP A 44 8.21 10.37 -3.10
C ASP A 44 7.49 11.27 -4.09
N SER A 45 6.67 10.69 -4.96
CA SER A 45 5.88 11.44 -5.93
C SER A 45 4.83 12.30 -5.22
N LEU A 46 4.18 11.77 -4.19
CA LEU A 46 3.21 12.48 -3.37
C LEU A 46 3.85 13.64 -2.61
N VAL A 47 5.01 13.43 -1.98
CA VAL A 47 5.77 14.47 -1.29
C VAL A 47 6.18 15.57 -2.27
N LYS A 48 6.69 15.21 -3.45
CA LYS A 48 7.04 16.17 -4.50
C LYS A 48 5.83 16.96 -5.00
N ALA A 49 4.68 16.30 -5.18
CA ALA A 49 3.46 16.97 -5.64
C ALA A 49 2.83 17.88 -4.59
N CYS A 50 3.01 17.57 -3.30
CA CYS A 50 2.54 18.43 -2.22
C CYS A 50 3.42 19.68 -2.02
N GLU A 51 4.62 19.71 -2.62
CA GLU A 51 5.62 20.77 -2.43
C GLU A 51 5.81 21.07 -0.93
N ASP A 52 5.60 22.33 -0.50
CA ASP A 52 5.73 22.75 0.90
C ASP A 52 4.47 22.51 1.74
N ASN A 53 3.37 22.03 1.14
CA ASN A 53 2.09 21.85 1.82
C ASN A 53 1.62 20.39 1.79
N LEU A 54 2.21 19.59 2.68
CA LEU A 54 1.85 18.18 2.88
C LEU A 54 0.37 17.97 3.24
N THR A 55 -0.36 18.96 3.75
CA THR A 55 -1.78 18.77 4.09
C THR A 55 -2.68 18.50 2.89
N GLN A 56 -2.19 18.79 1.67
CA GLN A 56 -2.90 18.53 0.42
C GLN A 56 -2.79 17.08 -0.05
N TRP A 57 -1.98 16.25 0.62
CA TRP A 57 -1.77 14.85 0.27
C TRP A 57 -3.06 14.05 0.00
N PRO A 58 -4.19 14.22 0.73
CA PRO A 58 -5.40 13.45 0.45
C PRO A 58 -6.02 13.77 -0.91
N THR A 59 -5.84 15.00 -1.39
CA THR A 59 -6.38 15.46 -2.67
C THR A 59 -5.47 15.04 -3.84
N LEU A 60 -4.17 15.02 -3.60
CA LEU A 60 -3.17 14.68 -4.61
C LEU A 60 -2.96 13.17 -4.77
N ALA A 61 -3.28 12.36 -3.76
CA ALA A 61 -3.09 10.92 -3.78
C ALA A 61 -3.73 10.24 -4.99
N SER A 62 -4.98 10.58 -5.33
CA SER A 62 -5.68 10.00 -6.49
C SER A 62 -4.97 10.30 -7.82
N HIS A 63 -4.39 11.50 -7.97
CA HIS A 63 -3.65 11.90 -9.15
C HIS A 63 -2.33 11.14 -9.27
N ILE A 64 -1.62 10.93 -8.15
CA ILE A 64 -0.38 10.14 -8.10
C ILE A 64 -0.65 8.68 -8.49
N PHE A 65 -1.66 8.04 -7.90
CA PHE A 65 -2.02 6.66 -8.24
C PHE A 65 -2.41 6.51 -9.71
N TRP A 66 -3.11 7.51 -10.27
CA TRP A 66 -3.45 7.52 -11.69
C TRP A 66 -2.21 7.68 -12.57
N ALA A 67 -1.29 8.57 -12.22
CA ALA A 67 -0.05 8.79 -12.96
C ALA A 67 0.84 7.53 -12.96
N ASP A 68 1.01 6.88 -11.80
CA ASP A 68 1.76 5.63 -11.64
C ASP A 68 1.18 4.50 -12.52
N HIS A 69 -0.15 4.39 -12.58
CA HIS A 69 -0.84 3.41 -13.42
C HIS A 69 -0.66 3.65 -14.94
N ILE A 70 -0.50 4.90 -15.38
CA ILE A 70 -0.28 5.19 -16.82
C ILE A 70 1.18 4.98 -17.23
N ILE A 71 2.11 5.20 -16.30
CA ILE A 71 3.56 5.15 -16.58
C ILE A 71 4.09 3.71 -16.57
N THR A 72 3.44 2.80 -15.83
CA THR A 72 3.83 1.38 -15.68
C THR A 72 3.25 0.50 -16.77
#